data_AF-A0A2U1L363-F1
#
_entry.id   AF-A0A2U1L363-F1
#
_cell.length_a   1.000
_cell.length_b   1.000
_cell.length_c   1.000
_cell.angle_alpha   90.00
_cell.angle_beta   90.00
_cell.angle_gamma   90.00
#
_symmetry.space_group_name_H-M   'P 1'
#
loop_
_entity.id
_entity.type
_entity.pdbx_description
1 polymer ?
#
loop_
_entity_poly.entity_id
_entity_poly.type
_entity_poly.pdbx_seq_one_letter_code
_entity_poly.pdbx_strand_id
1 'polypeptide(L)' 'MEHESVKLFLKKEAWKEKRMMGTLDTKRIPQHKFNLFFNKNFEVSHDRTQGSVHYFGFIKKDIQCK' A
#
# COMPACT_ATOMS: atom_id res chain seq x y z
N MET A 1 -6.61 25.08 2.75
CA MET A 1 -5.87 23.86 2.36
C MET A 1 -6.82 23.00 1.57
N GLU A 2 -6.54 22.85 0.27
CA GLU A 2 -7.32 21.95 -0.58
C GLU A 2 -7.29 20.53 -0.02
N HIS A 3 -8.43 19.89 -0.11
CA HIS A 3 -8.60 18.53 0.37
C HIS A 3 -8.08 17.58 -0.69
N GLU A 4 -6.84 17.12 -0.49
CA GLU A 4 -6.17 16.27 -1.46
C GLU A 4 -6.40 14.80 -1.13
N SER A 5 -7.10 14.11 -2.03
CA SER A 5 -7.19 12.66 -2.03
C SER A 5 -5.85 12.07 -2.50
N VAL A 6 -5.39 11.02 -1.83
CA VAL A 6 -4.07 10.40 -2.05
C VAL A 6 -4.23 9.05 -2.72
N LYS A 7 -3.62 8.83 -3.87
CA LYS A 7 -3.64 7.53 -4.55
C LYS A 7 -2.56 6.62 -4.00
N LEU A 8 -2.94 5.38 -3.75
CA LEU A 8 -2.05 4.30 -3.31
C LEU A 8 -1.71 3.41 -4.51
N PHE A 9 -0.46 2.99 -4.58
CA PHE A 9 0.06 2.15 -5.66
C PHE A 9 0.80 0.93 -5.14
N LEU A 10 0.72 -0.16 -5.90
CA LEU A 10 1.46 -1.39 -5.70
C LEU A 10 2.26 -1.72 -6.95
N LYS A 11 3.52 -2.08 -6.76
CA LYS A 11 4.35 -2.66 -7.82
C LYS A 11 4.88 -4.00 -7.37
N LYS A 12 4.74 -5.01 -8.23
CA LYS A 12 5.42 -6.30 -8.09
C LYS A 12 6.57 -6.35 -9.06
N GLU A 13 7.61 -7.11 -8.76
CA GLU A 13 8.79 -7.23 -9.62
C GLU A 13 8.44 -7.69 -11.05
N ALA A 14 7.46 -8.59 -11.18
CA ALA A 14 6.97 -9.06 -12.48
C ALA A 14 6.12 -8.04 -13.24
N TRP A 15 5.83 -6.86 -12.67
CA TRP A 15 4.99 -5.84 -13.31
C TRP A 15 5.85 -4.73 -13.89
N LYS A 16 5.62 -4.42 -15.17
CA LYS A 16 6.28 -3.29 -15.86
C LYS A 16 5.96 -1.95 -15.19
N GLU A 17 4.73 -1.80 -14.71
CA GLU A 17 4.21 -0.56 -14.12
C GLU A 17 3.52 -0.82 -12.78
N LYS A 18 3.48 0.22 -11.94
CA LYS A 18 2.71 0.20 -10.69
C LYS A 18 1.21 0.29 -10.99
N ARG A 19 0.39 -0.39 -10.18
CA ARG A 19 -1.08 -0.37 -10.31
C ARG A 19 -1.70 0.35 -9.13
N MET A 20 -2.78 1.09 -9.38
CA MET A 20 -3.53 1.79 -8.33
C MET A 20 -4.28 0.78 -7.46
N MET A 21 -4.09 0.86 -6.14
CA MET A 21 -4.81 0.02 -5.16
C MET A 21 -6.07 0.69 -4.63
N GLY A 22 -6.07 2.02 -4.56
CA GLY A 22 -7.18 2.79 -4.01
C GLY A 22 -6.78 4.22 -3.71
N THR A 23 -7.72 4.96 -3.12
CA THR A 23 -7.56 6.38 -2.81
C THR A 23 -7.89 6.63 -1.34
N LEU A 24 -6.98 7.24 -0.60
CA LEU A 24 -7.23 7.74 0.75
C LEU A 24 -7.75 9.16 0.71
N ASP A 25 -8.59 9.47 1.68
CA ASP A 25 -9.24 10.75 1.81
C ASP A 25 -9.47 11.02 3.30
N THR A 26 -8.86 12.06 3.85
CA THR A 26 -8.82 12.24 5.31
C THR A 26 -10.20 12.49 5.93
N LYS A 27 -11.21 12.89 5.15
CA LYS A 27 -12.57 13.12 5.64
C LYS A 27 -13.52 11.97 5.33
N ARG A 28 -13.35 11.29 4.20
CA ARG A 28 -14.29 10.28 3.70
C ARG A 28 -13.79 8.86 3.90
N ILE A 29 -12.53 8.61 3.55
CA ILE A 29 -11.93 7.27 3.52
C ILE A 29 -10.49 7.36 4.02
N PRO A 30 -10.30 7.56 5.34
CA PRO A 30 -8.98 7.80 5.90
C PRO A 30 -8.09 6.54 5.90
N GLN A 31 -8.67 5.36 5.69
CA GLN A 31 -7.97 4.08 5.69
C GLN A 31 -8.60 3.09 4.71
N HIS A 32 -7.76 2.21 4.16
CA HIS A 32 -8.19 1.02 3.42
C HIS A 32 -7.73 -0.23 4.13
N LYS A 33 -8.63 -1.22 4.24
CA LYS A 33 -8.27 -2.57 4.66
C LYS A 33 -8.14 -3.43 3.41
N PHE A 34 -6.94 -3.94 3.17
CA PHE A 34 -6.68 -4.84 2.07
C PHE A 34 -6.48 -6.25 2.59
N ASN A 35 -7.07 -7.24 1.90
CA ASN A 35 -6.73 -8.65 2.10
C ASN A 35 -5.68 -9.05 1.05
N LEU A 36 -4.44 -8.58 1.23
CA LEU A 36 -3.33 -8.82 0.31
C LEU A 36 -2.27 -9.69 0.99
N PHE A 37 -1.81 -10.69 0.26
CA PHE A 37 -0.70 -11.56 0.66
C PHE A 37 0.37 -11.55 -0.43
N PHE A 38 1.63 -11.39 -0.03
CA PHE A 38 2.76 -11.33 -0.94
C PHE A 38 3.78 -12.40 -0.55
N ASN A 39 4.08 -13.29 -1.49
CA ASN A 39 5.12 -14.32 -1.37
C ASN A 39 6.40 -13.99 -2.14
N LYS A 40 6.48 -12.76 -2.67
CA LYS A 40 7.60 -12.22 -3.44
C LYS A 40 7.78 -10.75 -3.08
N ASN A 41 8.92 -10.18 -3.49
CA ASN A 41 9.20 -8.76 -3.30
C ASN A 41 8.13 -7.88 -3.95
N PHE A 42 7.75 -6.83 -3.23
CA PHE A 42 6.76 -5.85 -3.66
C PHE A 42 7.13 -4.46 -3.13
N GLU A 43 6.61 -3.43 -3.77
CA GLU A 43 6.74 -2.04 -3.38
C GLU A 43 5.34 -1.44 -3.22
N VAL A 44 5.14 -0.69 -2.13
CA VAL A 44 3.96 0.17 -1.94
C VAL A 44 4.40 1.63 -1.99
N SER A 45 3.63 2.48 -2.67
CA SER A 45 3.92 3.91 -2.78
C SER A 45 2.64 4.75 -2.90
N HIS A 46 2.77 6.07 -2.77
CA HIS A 46 1.67 7.03 -2.91
C HIS A 46 2.09 8.25 -3.76
N ASP A 47 1.12 9.03 -4.26
CA ASP A 47 1.38 10.22 -5.09
C ASP A 47 1.45 11.54 -4.32
N ARG A 48 1.17 11.53 -3.02
CA ARG A 48 1.21 12.74 -2.20
C ARG A 48 2.62 13.34 -2.12
N THR A 49 2.71 14.65 -2.30
CA THR A 49 3.97 15.42 -2.20
C THR A 49 4.31 15.85 -0.78
N GLN A 50 3.30 16.09 0.09
CA GLN A 50 3.48 16.53 1.47
C GLN A 50 2.63 15.74 2.48
N GLY A 51 3.22 15.39 3.62
CA GLY A 51 2.59 14.59 4.68
C GLY A 51 2.96 13.10 4.61
N SER A 52 2.22 12.26 5.31
CA SER A 52 2.56 10.83 5.47
C SER A 52 1.39 9.90 5.18
N VAL A 53 1.72 8.72 4.67
CA VAL A 53 0.82 7.55 4.58
C VAL A 53 1.51 6.41 5.31
N HIS A 54 0.78 5.74 6.20
CA HIS A 54 1.30 4.63 6.98
C HIS A 54 0.74 3.30 6.46
N TYR A 55 1.62 2.30 6.34
CA TYR A 55 1.27 0.94 5.94
C TYR A 55 1.48 0.00 7.13
N PHE A 56 0.52 -0.88 7.38
CA PHE A 56 0.58 -1.86 8.46
C PHE A 56 0.20 -3.25 7.94
N GLY A 57 0.86 -4.28 8.47
CA GLY A 57 0.62 -5.66 8.09
C GLY A 57 1.44 -6.62 8.93
N PHE A 58 1.33 -7.91 8.62
CA PHE A 58 2.07 -8.97 9.30
C PHE A 58 3.06 -9.62 8.34
N ILE A 59 4.26 -9.91 8.83
CA ILE A 59 5.22 -10.76 8.12
C ILE A 59 5.02 -12.18 8.64
N LYS A 60 4.51 -13.05 7.78
CA LYS A 60 4.51 -14.49 8.07
C LYS A 60 5.93 -15.01 7.92
N LYS A 61 6.55 -15.42 9.01
CA LYS A 61 7.79 -16.19 8.97
C LYS A 61 7.44 -17.66 8.79
N ASP A 62 8.04 -18.32 7.81
CA ASP A 62 7.95 -19.77 7.73
C ASP A 62 8.68 -20.36 8.94
N ILE A 63 7.95 -21.06 9.80
CA ILE A 63 8.55 -21.85 10.86
C ILE A 63 9.19 -23.05 10.17
N GLN A 64 10.51 -23.06 10.03
CA GLN A 64 11.19 -24.30 9.69
C GLN A 64 11.10 -25.21 10.92
N CYS A 65 10.21 -26.20 10.88
CA CYS A 65 10.27 -27.32 11.82
C CYS A 65 11.60 -28.05 11.58
N LYS A 66 12.47 -28.05 12.61
CA LYS A 66 13.69 -28.87 12.63
C LYS A 66 13.35 -30.33 12.84
#